data_AF-A0AAN4YAE8-F1
#
_entry.id   AF-A0AAN4YAE8-F1
#
_cell.length_a   1.000
_cell.length_b   1.000
_cell.length_c   1.000
_cell.angle_alpha   90.00
_cell.angle_beta   90.00
_cell.angle_gamma   90.00
#
_symmetry.space_group_name_H-M   'P 1'
#
loop_
_entity.id
_entity.type
_entity.pdbx_description
1 polymer ?
#
loop_
_entity_poly.entity_id
_entity_poly.type
_entity_poly.pdbx_seq_one_letter_code
_entity_poly.pdbx_strand_id
1 'polypeptide(L)'
;MSLLLDSRATELTVDKFICYITCDTVYNLCLSPLSSFPGPRLWAVSNIPRQLSILGGRSHLKMLALHHRYGPVVRVGPSELSFNSPQGFRDIYGFRRGQPQFQKDPKMYGSPLTGISNSIGGHVDSDTHSRHRRLLSHSFSERSLREQEGIVVYYVDLFIQRLRERTSVNKIHRAEEDLKSWFNFTTFDIIGDLMFAETFDCLKDSQLHPWIALMFNNVKGIAFLGVLNEYSLFRKMQGALLPKALKQKMLENHKLCAQKADRRLQKGASRPDFVSAILKHGLSDDKEEFIENQPLMSRAEIHANSIL
;
A
#
# COMPACT_ATOMS: atom_id res chain seq x y z
N MET A 1 9.04 -27.85 -45.92
CA MET A 1 9.77 -28.51 -44.81
C MET A 1 9.85 -27.63 -43.55
N SER A 2 10.04 -26.30 -43.67
CA SER A 2 10.01 -25.35 -42.54
C SER A 2 8.67 -25.30 -41.77
N LEU A 3 7.52 -25.21 -42.47
CA LEU A 3 6.18 -25.14 -41.85
C LEU A 3 5.78 -26.39 -41.02
N LEU A 4 6.26 -27.57 -41.37
CA LEU A 4 5.95 -28.83 -40.67
C LEU A 4 6.81 -29.04 -39.41
N LEU A 5 7.98 -28.41 -39.36
CA LEU A 5 8.83 -28.40 -38.16
C LEU A 5 8.25 -27.44 -37.12
N ASP A 6 7.67 -26.33 -37.57
CA ASP A 6 7.02 -25.33 -36.71
C ASP A 6 5.71 -25.87 -36.10
N SER A 7 4.92 -26.64 -36.86
CA SER A 7 3.69 -27.30 -36.35
C SER A 7 4.00 -28.37 -35.30
N ARG A 8 5.03 -29.20 -35.50
CA ARG A 8 5.46 -30.21 -34.51
C ARG A 8 6.07 -29.59 -33.26
N ALA A 9 6.80 -28.49 -33.39
CA ALA A 9 7.37 -27.78 -32.25
C ALA A 9 6.28 -27.10 -31.40
N THR A 10 5.25 -26.55 -32.03
CA THR A 10 4.09 -25.96 -31.35
C THR A 10 3.24 -27.02 -30.64
N GLU A 11 2.93 -28.15 -31.29
CA GLU A 11 2.24 -29.29 -30.68
C GLU A 11 2.97 -29.82 -29.43
N LEU A 12 4.29 -30.08 -29.53
CA LEU A 12 5.10 -30.55 -28.41
C LEU A 12 5.12 -29.55 -27.23
N THR A 13 5.01 -28.26 -27.53
CA THR A 13 4.97 -27.19 -26.51
C THR A 13 3.61 -27.18 -25.79
N VAL A 14 2.52 -27.36 -26.54
CA VAL A 14 1.16 -27.46 -25.99
C VAL A 14 1.03 -28.69 -25.09
N ASP A 15 1.52 -29.85 -25.54
CA ASP A 15 1.48 -31.09 -24.75
C ASP A 15 2.26 -30.97 -23.44
N LYS A 16 3.46 -30.39 -23.48
CA LYS A 16 4.26 -30.11 -22.27
C LYS A 16 3.53 -29.17 -21.32
N PHE A 17 2.87 -28.13 -21.84
CA PHE A 17 2.10 -27.20 -21.04
C PHE A 17 0.90 -27.88 -20.36
N ILE A 18 0.13 -28.68 -21.10
CA ILE A 18 -1.00 -29.44 -20.56
C ILE A 18 -0.53 -30.43 -19.50
N CYS A 19 0.56 -31.16 -19.77
CA CYS A 19 1.15 -32.09 -18.81
C CYS A 19 1.59 -31.37 -17.52
N TYR A 20 2.28 -30.24 -17.65
CA TYR A 20 2.69 -29.42 -16.51
C TYR A 20 1.49 -28.97 -15.66
N ILE A 21 0.45 -28.41 -16.29
CA ILE A 21 -0.76 -27.94 -15.58
C ILE A 21 -1.49 -29.10 -14.89
N THR A 22 -1.55 -30.26 -15.52
CA THR A 22 -2.18 -31.46 -14.95
C THR A 22 -1.40 -31.95 -13.73
N CYS A 23 -0.09 -32.10 -13.85
CA CYS A 23 0.79 -32.50 -12.74
C CYS A 23 0.73 -31.52 -11.57
N ASP A 24 0.79 -30.22 -11.86
CA ASP A 24 0.70 -29.16 -10.84
C ASP A 24 -0.67 -29.17 -10.13
N THR A 25 -1.76 -29.38 -10.87
CA THR A 25 -3.11 -29.52 -10.32
C THR A 25 -3.22 -30.71 -9.38
N VAL A 26 -2.73 -31.88 -9.80
CA VAL A 26 -2.75 -33.12 -8.99
C VAL A 26 -1.89 -32.94 -7.74
N TYR A 27 -0.69 -32.37 -7.89
CA TYR A 27 0.18 -32.08 -6.75
C TYR A 27 -0.50 -31.14 -5.75
N ASN A 28 -1.04 -30.01 -6.22
CA ASN A 28 -1.64 -29.02 -5.35
C ASN A 28 -2.87 -29.54 -4.61
N LEU A 29 -3.68 -30.39 -5.23
CA LEU A 29 -4.89 -30.94 -4.61
C LEU A 29 -4.61 -32.13 -3.70
N CYS A 30 -3.66 -33.00 -4.02
CA CYS A 30 -3.49 -34.29 -3.36
C CYS A 30 -2.19 -34.43 -2.55
N LEU A 31 -1.09 -33.82 -3.01
CA LEU A 31 0.26 -34.08 -2.47
C LEU A 31 0.86 -32.89 -1.74
N SER A 32 0.33 -31.69 -1.94
CA SER A 32 0.78 -30.48 -1.25
C SER A 32 0.64 -30.64 0.27
N PRO A 33 1.60 -30.16 1.08
CA PRO A 33 1.45 -30.08 2.54
C PRO A 33 0.21 -29.31 2.98
N LEU A 34 -0.34 -28.45 2.10
CA LEU A 34 -1.55 -27.68 2.36
C LEU A 34 -2.85 -28.40 1.92
N SER A 35 -2.77 -29.61 1.38
CA SER A 35 -3.94 -30.36 0.88
C SER A 35 -4.95 -30.73 1.98
N SER A 36 -4.50 -30.84 3.23
CA SER A 36 -5.36 -31.12 4.40
C SER A 36 -6.22 -29.92 4.83
N PHE A 37 -5.87 -28.70 4.41
CA PHE A 37 -6.60 -27.50 4.81
C PHE A 37 -7.81 -27.24 3.90
N PRO A 38 -8.96 -26.88 4.49
CA PRO A 38 -10.18 -26.65 3.72
C PRO A 38 -10.08 -25.38 2.88
N GLY A 39 -10.71 -25.37 1.71
CA GLY A 39 -10.78 -24.19 0.84
C GLY A 39 -11.33 -24.51 -0.55
N PRO A 40 -11.59 -23.49 -1.39
CA PRO A 40 -12.04 -23.70 -2.76
C PRO A 40 -10.98 -24.42 -3.60
N ARG A 41 -11.35 -25.52 -4.25
CA ARG A 41 -10.41 -26.31 -5.08
C ARG A 41 -9.72 -25.47 -6.16
N LEU A 42 -10.45 -24.56 -6.82
CA LEU A 42 -9.85 -23.68 -7.83
C LEU A 42 -8.77 -22.74 -7.27
N TRP A 43 -8.92 -22.32 -6.00
CA TRP A 43 -7.93 -21.47 -5.32
C TRP A 43 -6.74 -22.31 -4.84
N ALA A 44 -6.96 -23.57 -4.47
CA ALA A 44 -5.90 -24.51 -4.15
C ALA A 44 -5.01 -24.82 -5.36
N VAL A 45 -5.55 -24.79 -6.58
CA VAL A 45 -4.79 -25.05 -7.82
C VAL A 45 -4.14 -23.80 -8.39
N SER A 46 -4.78 -22.64 -8.28
CA SER A 46 -4.28 -21.42 -8.91
C SER A 46 -4.63 -20.16 -8.13
N ASN A 47 -3.77 -19.15 -8.23
CA ASN A 47 -4.03 -17.83 -7.69
C ASN A 47 -5.02 -17.01 -8.55
N ILE A 48 -5.31 -17.43 -9.80
CA ILE A 48 -6.17 -16.67 -10.73
C ILE A 48 -7.53 -16.26 -10.10
N PRO A 49 -8.31 -17.15 -9.48
CA PRO A 49 -9.61 -16.78 -8.93
C PRO A 49 -9.52 -15.72 -7.83
N ARG A 50 -8.46 -15.78 -7.01
CA ARG A 50 -8.17 -14.78 -5.98
C ARG A 50 -7.81 -13.44 -6.61
N GLN A 51 -6.95 -13.46 -7.62
CA GLN A 51 -6.55 -12.25 -8.34
C GLN A 51 -7.73 -11.57 -9.04
N LEU A 52 -8.64 -12.33 -9.64
CA LEU A 52 -9.89 -11.79 -10.20
C LEU A 52 -10.76 -11.13 -9.12
N SER A 53 -10.81 -11.71 -7.92
CA SER A 53 -11.54 -11.12 -6.80
C SER A 53 -10.93 -9.80 -6.30
N ILE A 54 -9.60 -9.67 -6.37
CA ILE A 54 -8.86 -8.44 -6.04
C ILE A 54 -9.14 -7.37 -7.09
N LEU A 55 -9.03 -7.71 -8.38
CA LEU A 55 -9.35 -6.80 -9.49
C LEU A 55 -10.82 -6.33 -9.46
N GLY A 56 -11.73 -7.19 -9.01
CA GLY A 56 -13.14 -6.85 -8.81
C GLY A 56 -13.43 -5.99 -7.57
N GLY A 57 -12.43 -5.65 -6.76
CA GLY A 57 -12.56 -4.80 -5.57
C GLY A 57 -13.33 -5.41 -4.39
N ARG A 58 -13.70 -6.69 -4.47
CA ARG A 58 -14.54 -7.39 -3.48
C ARG A 58 -13.84 -8.57 -2.81
N SER A 59 -12.50 -8.61 -2.84
CA SER A 59 -11.68 -9.66 -2.23
C SER A 59 -11.96 -9.86 -0.75
N HIS A 60 -12.16 -8.78 0.01
CA HIS A 60 -12.48 -8.85 1.44
C HIS A 60 -13.82 -9.56 1.71
N LEU A 61 -14.87 -9.28 0.93
CA LEU A 61 -16.16 -9.97 1.05
C LEU A 61 -16.05 -11.45 0.67
N LYS A 62 -15.26 -11.75 -0.37
CA LYS A 62 -14.99 -13.13 -0.76
C LYS A 62 -14.27 -13.88 0.36
N MET A 63 -13.26 -13.26 0.97
CA MET A 63 -12.51 -13.83 2.09
C MET A 63 -13.41 -14.09 3.30
N LEU A 64 -14.27 -13.13 3.65
CA LEU A 64 -15.27 -13.27 4.70
C LEU A 64 -16.18 -14.49 4.45
N ALA A 65 -16.73 -14.61 3.24
CA ALA A 65 -17.59 -15.73 2.87
C ALA A 65 -16.85 -17.08 2.91
N LEU A 66 -15.56 -17.10 2.55
CA LEU A 66 -14.73 -18.32 2.65
C LEU A 66 -14.52 -18.74 4.10
N HIS A 67 -14.22 -17.80 5.00
CA HIS A 67 -14.07 -18.09 6.42
C HIS A 67 -15.38 -18.53 7.08
N HIS A 68 -16.53 -17.95 6.70
CA HIS A 68 -17.82 -18.44 7.16
C HIS A 68 -18.11 -19.87 6.72
N ARG A 69 -17.63 -20.28 5.54
CA ARG A 69 -17.90 -21.60 4.97
C ARG A 69 -16.92 -22.67 5.45
N TYR A 70 -15.62 -22.36 5.50
CA TYR A 70 -14.55 -23.34 5.72
C TYR A 70 -13.94 -23.25 7.13
N GLY A 71 -14.30 -22.23 7.91
CA GLY A 71 -13.83 -22.05 9.27
C GLY A 71 -12.60 -21.15 9.38
N PRO A 72 -11.83 -21.28 10.48
CA PRO A 72 -10.87 -20.24 10.86
C PRO A 72 -9.55 -20.25 10.10
N VAL A 73 -9.21 -21.38 9.47
CA VAL A 73 -8.02 -21.54 8.63
C VAL A 73 -8.47 -22.01 7.26
N VAL A 74 -8.19 -21.24 6.22
CA VAL A 74 -8.68 -21.52 4.86
C VAL A 74 -7.52 -21.46 3.88
N ARG A 75 -7.42 -22.45 3.01
CA ARG A 75 -6.49 -22.44 1.88
C ARG A 75 -7.00 -21.49 0.79
N VAL A 76 -6.22 -20.45 0.51
CA VAL A 76 -6.58 -19.35 -0.41
C VAL A 76 -5.61 -19.20 -1.59
N GLY A 77 -4.70 -20.15 -1.74
CA GLY A 77 -3.77 -20.26 -2.87
C GLY A 77 -3.10 -21.64 -2.88
N PRO A 78 -2.29 -21.93 -3.91
CA PRO A 78 -1.48 -23.15 -3.96
C PRO A 78 -0.57 -23.33 -2.74
N SER A 79 0.01 -22.23 -2.28
CA SER A 79 0.97 -22.16 -1.17
C SER A 79 0.55 -21.15 -0.08
N GLU A 80 -0.73 -20.85 0.06
CA GLU A 80 -1.21 -19.79 0.96
C GLU A 80 -2.42 -20.19 1.81
N LEU A 81 -2.33 -19.85 3.10
CA LEU A 81 -3.39 -20.00 4.09
C LEU A 81 -3.83 -18.63 4.61
N SER A 82 -5.12 -18.47 4.83
CA SER A 82 -5.71 -17.32 5.52
C SER A 82 -6.20 -17.75 6.90
N PHE A 83 -5.95 -16.89 7.89
CA PHE A 83 -6.29 -17.12 9.30
C PHE A 83 -7.18 -16.00 9.80
N ASN A 84 -8.27 -16.33 10.50
CA ASN A 84 -9.17 -15.34 11.11
C ASN A 84 -9.27 -15.45 12.64
N SER A 85 -8.36 -16.18 13.29
CA SER A 85 -8.38 -16.41 14.74
C SER A 85 -7.48 -15.41 15.50
N PRO A 86 -7.80 -15.10 16.77
CA PRO A 86 -6.94 -14.28 17.62
C PRO A 86 -5.52 -14.85 17.79
N GLN A 87 -5.41 -16.19 17.81
CA GLN A 87 -4.11 -16.87 17.90
C GLN A 87 -3.30 -16.66 16.61
N GLY A 88 -3.92 -16.82 15.43
CA GLY A 88 -3.26 -16.57 14.15
C GLY A 88 -2.75 -15.12 14.05
N PHE A 89 -3.51 -14.14 14.55
CA PHE A 89 -3.03 -12.76 14.61
C PHE A 89 -1.76 -12.61 15.47
N ARG A 90 -1.73 -13.23 16.65
CA ARG A 90 -0.53 -13.19 17.52
C ARG A 90 0.67 -13.91 16.91
N ASP A 91 0.45 -15.06 16.27
CA ASP A 91 1.54 -15.84 15.69
C ASP A 91 2.14 -15.19 14.43
N ILE A 92 1.32 -14.46 13.67
CA ILE A 92 1.73 -13.79 12.43
C ILE A 92 2.22 -12.35 12.67
N TYR A 93 1.49 -11.56 13.46
CA TYR A 93 1.77 -10.13 13.63
C TYR A 93 2.28 -9.77 15.03
N GLY A 94 2.21 -10.69 15.99
CA GLY A 94 2.66 -10.45 17.36
C GLY A 94 4.18 -10.44 17.49
N PHE A 95 4.67 -9.92 18.62
CA PHE A 95 6.08 -9.95 18.95
C PHE A 95 6.52 -11.38 19.26
N ARG A 96 7.57 -11.86 18.57
CA ARG A 96 8.11 -13.21 18.75
C ARG A 96 9.55 -13.13 19.25
N ARG A 97 9.75 -13.46 20.52
CA ARG A 97 11.07 -13.41 21.15
C ARG A 97 12.03 -14.37 20.44
N GLY A 98 13.15 -13.86 19.95
CA GLY A 98 14.19 -14.66 19.29
C GLY A 98 13.85 -15.16 17.88
N GLN A 99 12.76 -14.68 17.28
CA GLN A 99 12.39 -14.99 15.89
C GLN A 99 12.28 -13.70 15.08
N PRO A 100 12.72 -13.68 13.81
CA PRO A 100 12.54 -12.50 12.96
C PRO A 100 11.06 -12.23 12.71
N GLN A 101 10.73 -10.98 12.37
CA GLN A 101 9.39 -10.64 11.90
C GLN A 101 9.10 -11.36 10.57
N PHE A 102 7.83 -11.68 10.30
CA PHE A 102 7.48 -12.19 8.97
C PHE A 102 7.74 -11.11 7.93
N GLN A 103 8.53 -11.46 6.92
CA GLN A 103 8.81 -10.55 5.81
C GLN A 103 7.53 -10.33 5.01
N LYS A 104 7.36 -9.09 4.55
CA LYS A 104 6.30 -8.75 3.59
C LYS A 104 6.55 -9.49 2.29
N ASP A 105 5.48 -9.89 1.60
CA ASP A 105 5.60 -10.59 0.32
C ASP A 105 6.33 -9.72 -0.73
N PRO A 106 7.52 -10.13 -1.22
CA PRO A 106 8.26 -9.38 -2.23
C PRO A 106 7.47 -9.19 -3.53
N LYS A 107 6.48 -10.04 -3.82
CA LYS A 107 5.59 -9.87 -4.98
C LYS A 107 4.76 -8.60 -4.87
N MET A 108 4.29 -8.26 -3.67
CA MET A 108 3.48 -7.06 -3.47
C MET A 108 4.33 -5.83 -3.16
N TYR A 109 5.34 -5.98 -2.31
CA TYR A 109 6.08 -4.86 -1.72
C TYR A 109 7.47 -4.65 -2.32
N GLY A 110 8.02 -5.63 -3.04
CA GLY A 110 9.38 -5.56 -3.59
C GLY A 110 9.50 -4.92 -4.97
N SER A 111 8.39 -4.51 -5.61
CA SER A 111 8.43 -3.94 -6.96
C SER A 111 8.78 -2.44 -6.92
N PRO A 112 9.90 -2.00 -7.53
CA PRO A 112 10.26 -0.58 -7.58
C PRO A 112 9.23 0.29 -8.28
N LEU A 113 8.45 -0.31 -9.19
CA LEU A 113 7.38 0.38 -9.94
C LEU A 113 6.23 0.84 -9.04
N THR A 114 6.08 0.26 -7.85
CA THR A 114 5.06 0.66 -6.88
C THR A 114 5.43 1.94 -6.13
N GLY A 115 6.70 2.38 -6.20
CA GLY A 115 7.22 3.52 -5.45
C GLY A 115 7.38 3.28 -3.94
N ILE A 116 6.69 2.28 -3.37
CA ILE A 116 6.65 2.02 -1.93
C ILE A 116 7.78 1.12 -1.43
N SER A 117 8.57 0.49 -2.30
CA SER A 117 9.57 -0.52 -1.91
C SER A 117 10.62 0.00 -0.93
N ASN A 118 10.87 1.31 -0.95
CA ASN A 118 11.84 2.00 -0.08
C ASN A 118 11.16 2.87 1.00
N SER A 119 9.85 2.69 1.19
CA SER A 119 9.08 3.33 2.27
C SER A 119 8.99 2.40 3.47
N ILE A 120 8.70 2.93 4.65
CA ILE A 120 8.38 2.12 5.83
C ILE A 120 7.22 1.13 5.55
N GLY A 121 6.27 1.54 4.71
CA GLY A 121 5.15 0.71 4.27
C GLY A 121 5.55 -0.48 3.39
N GLY A 122 6.66 -0.39 2.65
CA GLY A 122 7.05 -1.40 1.66
C GLY A 122 8.42 -2.05 1.81
N HIS A 123 9.25 -1.65 2.77
CA HIS A 123 10.48 -2.40 3.07
C HIS A 123 10.15 -3.86 3.40
N VAL A 124 10.77 -4.76 2.62
CA VAL A 124 10.75 -6.21 2.84
C VAL A 124 11.78 -6.59 3.93
N ASP A 125 12.88 -5.84 4.01
CA ASP A 125 13.91 -6.01 5.02
C ASP A 125 13.44 -5.54 6.41
N SER A 126 13.66 -6.41 7.41
CA SER A 126 13.18 -6.19 8.78
C SER A 126 14.01 -5.14 9.52
N ASP A 127 15.31 -5.04 9.25
CA ASP A 127 16.21 -4.14 9.98
C ASP A 127 15.98 -2.69 9.56
N THR A 128 15.89 -2.46 8.25
CA THR A 128 15.54 -1.16 7.68
C THR A 128 14.16 -0.69 8.14
N HIS A 129 13.16 -1.58 8.10
CA HIS A 129 11.82 -1.29 8.63
C HIS A 129 11.86 -0.91 10.12
N SER A 130 12.63 -1.66 10.93
CA SER A 130 12.76 -1.40 12.37
C SER A 130 13.41 -0.05 12.66
N ARG A 131 14.42 0.36 11.86
CA ARG A 131 15.04 1.70 11.95
C ARG A 131 14.04 2.79 11.61
N HIS A 132 13.37 2.70 10.47
CA HIS A 132 12.35 3.70 10.06
C HIS A 132 11.24 3.82 11.11
N ARG A 133 10.74 2.67 11.59
CA ARG A 133 9.71 2.64 12.64
C ARG A 133 10.18 3.32 13.91
N ARG A 134 11.41 3.10 14.35
CA ARG A 134 11.97 3.74 15.54
C ARG A 134 11.96 5.26 15.39
N LEU A 135 12.42 5.78 14.25
CA LEU A 135 12.44 7.21 13.98
C LEU A 135 11.04 7.83 13.94
N LEU A 136 10.12 7.21 13.20
CA LEU A 136 8.74 7.68 13.10
C LEU A 136 7.97 7.56 14.41
N SER A 137 8.29 6.61 15.29
CA SER A 137 7.57 6.40 16.54
C SER A 137 7.60 7.62 17.48
N HIS A 138 8.63 8.46 17.38
CA HIS A 138 8.72 9.70 18.15
C HIS A 138 7.58 10.66 17.81
N SER A 139 7.19 10.75 16.54
CA SER A 139 6.07 11.57 16.06
C SER A 139 4.72 11.14 16.63
N PHE A 140 4.62 9.91 17.15
CA PHE A 140 3.43 9.32 17.76
C PHE A 140 3.57 9.14 19.28
N SER A 141 4.55 9.79 19.91
CA SER A 141 4.66 9.82 21.37
C SER A 141 3.53 10.64 21.99
N GLU A 142 3.15 10.36 23.24
CA GLU A 142 2.09 11.12 23.93
C GLU A 142 2.35 12.63 23.91
N ARG A 143 3.60 13.03 24.12
CA ARG A 143 4.02 14.43 24.03
C ARG A 143 3.76 15.01 22.64
N SER A 144 4.23 14.34 21.58
CA SER A 144 4.03 14.81 20.21
C SER A 144 2.56 14.87 19.83
N LEU A 145 1.75 13.92 20.26
CA LEU A 145 0.30 13.92 20.03
C LEU A 145 -0.38 15.14 20.68
N ARG A 146 -0.01 15.48 21.93
CA ARG A 146 -0.50 16.70 22.61
C ARG A 146 -0.06 17.96 21.87
N GLU A 147 1.18 18.02 21.40
CA GLU A 147 1.68 19.18 20.64
C GLU A 147 0.99 19.31 19.25
N GLN A 148 0.54 18.20 18.65
CA GLN A 148 -0.18 18.17 17.37
C GLN A 148 -1.69 18.43 17.49
N GLU A 149 -2.26 18.31 18.69
CA GLU A 149 -3.70 18.40 18.94
C GLU A 149 -4.32 19.67 18.34
N GLY A 150 -3.67 20.82 18.54
CA GLY A 150 -4.17 22.10 18.03
C GLY A 150 -4.33 22.14 16.50
N ILE A 151 -3.50 21.41 15.75
CA ILE A 151 -3.60 21.30 14.29
C ILE A 151 -4.87 20.53 13.92
N VAL A 152 -5.12 19.40 14.59
CA VAL A 152 -6.29 18.56 14.33
C VAL A 152 -7.58 19.29 14.69
N VAL A 153 -7.61 19.92 15.88
CA VAL A 153 -8.78 20.69 16.36
C VAL A 153 -9.12 21.80 15.38
N TYR A 154 -8.12 22.56 14.89
CA TYR A 154 -8.33 23.60 13.89
C TYR A 154 -9.07 23.09 12.64
N TYR A 155 -8.66 21.94 12.08
CA TYR A 155 -9.30 21.39 10.89
C TYR A 155 -10.69 20.79 11.16
N VAL A 156 -10.91 20.26 12.36
CA VAL A 156 -12.25 19.80 12.79
C VAL A 156 -13.20 20.99 12.93
N ASP A 157 -12.74 22.09 13.54
CA ASP A 157 -13.53 23.32 13.66
C ASP A 157 -13.84 23.91 12.28
N LEU A 158 -12.85 23.95 11.38
CA LEU A 158 -13.04 24.41 10.01
C LEU A 158 -14.03 23.53 9.24
N PHE A 159 -13.97 22.21 9.40
CA PHE A 159 -14.94 21.28 8.84
C PHE A 159 -16.38 21.60 9.31
N ILE A 160 -16.57 21.73 10.62
CA ILE A 160 -17.89 22.03 11.20
C ILE A 160 -18.39 23.40 10.72
N GLN A 161 -17.51 24.40 10.71
CA GLN A 161 -17.83 25.74 10.23
C GLN A 161 -18.33 25.70 8.78
N ARG A 162 -17.57 25.08 7.87
CA ARG A 162 -17.90 25.03 6.45
C ARG A 162 -19.18 24.25 6.16
N LEU A 163 -19.42 23.17 6.91
CA LEU A 163 -20.66 22.41 6.80
C LEU A 163 -21.87 23.22 7.28
N ARG A 164 -21.73 23.99 8.38
CA ARG A 164 -22.77 24.92 8.86
C ARG A 164 -23.05 26.03 7.86
N GLU A 165 -22.01 26.63 7.29
CA GLU A 165 -22.15 27.66 6.26
C GLU A 165 -23.00 27.15 5.10
N ARG A 166 -22.72 25.96 4.56
CA ARG A 166 -23.46 25.42 3.42
C ARG A 166 -24.88 24.96 3.73
N THR A 167 -25.10 24.43 4.94
CA THR A 167 -26.43 23.92 5.35
C THR A 167 -27.36 25.03 5.86
N SER A 168 -26.84 26.19 6.25
CA SER A 168 -27.62 27.31 6.79
C SER A 168 -28.13 28.32 5.74
N VAL A 169 -27.71 28.20 4.47
CA VAL A 169 -28.05 29.16 3.40
C VAL A 169 -29.55 29.23 3.10
N ASN A 170 -30.32 28.16 3.32
CA ASN A 170 -31.74 28.14 2.98
C ASN A 170 -32.57 27.47 4.09
N LYS A 171 -33.39 28.26 4.80
CA LYS A 171 -34.22 27.80 5.93
C LYS A 171 -35.35 26.86 5.52
N ILE A 172 -35.69 26.81 4.24
CA ILE A 172 -36.82 26.03 3.70
C ILE A 172 -36.34 24.67 3.15
N HIS A 173 -35.17 24.63 2.52
CA HIS A 173 -34.55 23.41 1.98
C HIS A 173 -33.08 23.36 2.41
N ARG A 174 -32.75 22.50 3.38
CA ARG A 174 -31.35 22.30 3.79
C ARG A 174 -30.56 21.73 2.61
N ALA A 175 -29.37 22.24 2.37
CA ALA A 175 -28.47 21.67 1.36
C ALA A 175 -28.12 20.22 1.73
N GLU A 176 -28.19 19.32 0.75
CA GLU A 176 -27.68 17.96 0.88
C GLU A 176 -26.18 17.96 0.59
N GLU A 177 -25.40 17.35 1.48
CA GLU A 177 -23.94 17.37 1.43
C GLU A 177 -23.38 15.95 1.52
N ASP A 178 -22.38 15.63 0.69
CA ASP A 178 -21.70 14.34 0.71
C ASP A 178 -20.63 14.30 1.82
N LEU A 179 -20.98 13.70 2.97
CA LEU A 179 -20.05 13.57 4.09
C LEU A 179 -18.77 12.77 3.74
N LYS A 180 -18.81 11.87 2.75
CA LYS A 180 -17.60 11.17 2.30
C LYS A 180 -16.58 12.16 1.76
N SER A 181 -17.03 13.13 0.98
CA SER A 181 -16.18 14.18 0.42
C SER A 181 -15.62 15.08 1.53
N TRP A 182 -16.45 15.46 2.50
CA TRP A 182 -16.01 16.23 3.66
C TRP A 182 -14.94 15.53 4.50
N PHE A 183 -15.13 14.24 4.80
CA PHE A 183 -14.10 13.47 5.51
C PHE A 183 -12.80 13.38 4.71
N ASN A 184 -12.88 13.21 3.38
CA ASN A 184 -11.69 13.28 2.55
C ASN A 184 -11.02 14.66 2.69
N PHE A 185 -11.75 15.77 2.54
CA PHE A 185 -11.17 17.12 2.69
C PHE A 185 -10.45 17.30 4.02
N THR A 186 -11.11 16.93 5.12
CA THR A 186 -10.54 17.01 6.47
C THR A 186 -9.30 16.15 6.61
N THR A 187 -9.36 14.87 6.23
CA THR A 187 -8.22 13.96 6.39
C THR A 187 -7.02 14.37 5.53
N PHE A 188 -7.25 14.83 4.30
CA PHE A 188 -6.16 15.30 3.43
C PHE A 188 -5.53 16.59 3.94
N ASP A 189 -6.32 17.57 4.40
CA ASP A 189 -5.76 18.80 4.95
C ASP A 189 -4.97 18.53 6.25
N ILE A 190 -5.48 17.68 7.14
CA ILE A 190 -4.77 17.29 8.37
C ILE A 190 -3.44 16.59 8.04
N ILE A 191 -3.46 15.57 7.18
CA ILE A 191 -2.24 14.80 6.88
C ILE A 191 -1.26 15.63 6.04
N GLY A 192 -1.75 16.50 5.14
CA GLY A 192 -0.93 17.43 4.39
C GLY A 192 -0.17 18.38 5.30
N ASP A 193 -0.86 18.93 6.30
CA ASP A 193 -0.25 19.81 7.28
C ASP A 193 0.76 19.07 8.19
N LEU A 194 0.36 17.92 8.75
CA LEU A 194 1.24 17.11 9.62
C LEU A 194 2.46 16.52 8.88
N MET A 195 2.39 16.33 7.56
CA MET A 195 3.49 15.76 6.77
C MET A 195 4.34 16.79 6.05
N PHE A 196 3.74 17.84 5.50
CA PHE A 196 4.45 18.79 4.64
C PHE A 196 4.45 20.21 5.21
N ALA A 197 3.80 20.45 6.36
CA ALA A 197 3.51 21.80 6.85
C ALA A 197 2.87 22.67 5.74
N GLU A 198 2.05 22.03 4.90
CA GLU A 198 1.35 22.61 3.76
C GLU A 198 -0.05 21.98 3.70
N THR A 199 -1.07 22.82 3.75
CA THR A 199 -2.47 22.44 3.52
C THR A 199 -2.75 22.18 2.03
N PHE A 200 -3.80 21.42 1.72
CA PHE A 200 -4.35 21.33 0.37
C PHE A 200 -5.49 22.32 0.13
N ASP A 201 -5.90 23.03 1.18
CA ASP A 201 -7.03 23.96 1.20
C ASP A 201 -8.36 23.29 0.78
N CYS A 202 -8.49 21.97 0.97
CA CYS A 202 -9.68 21.23 0.56
C CYS A 202 -10.93 21.68 1.33
N LEU A 203 -10.80 21.88 2.64
CA LEU A 203 -11.89 22.39 3.48
C LEU A 203 -12.21 23.86 3.18
N LYS A 204 -11.18 24.67 2.95
CA LYS A 204 -11.33 26.09 2.65
C LYS A 204 -12.07 26.31 1.33
N ASP A 205 -11.73 25.54 0.32
CA ASP A 205 -12.32 25.64 -1.01
C ASP A 205 -13.55 24.74 -1.18
N SER A 206 -13.83 23.87 -0.20
CA SER A 206 -14.90 22.87 -0.24
C SER A 206 -14.84 21.97 -1.49
N GLN A 207 -13.63 21.65 -1.93
CA GLN A 207 -13.37 20.87 -3.13
C GLN A 207 -12.14 19.99 -2.96
N LEU A 208 -12.12 18.86 -3.65
CA LEU A 208 -10.96 17.97 -3.62
C LEU A 208 -9.82 18.59 -4.44
N HIS A 209 -8.65 18.77 -3.83
CA HIS A 209 -7.49 19.21 -4.57
C HIS A 209 -7.16 18.20 -5.70
N PRO A 210 -6.91 18.65 -6.95
CA PRO A 210 -6.73 17.74 -8.10
C PRO A 210 -5.66 16.66 -7.89
N TRP A 211 -4.61 16.99 -7.14
CA TRP A 211 -3.55 16.03 -6.78
C TRP A 211 -4.08 14.83 -5.98
N ILE A 212 -5.04 15.02 -5.08
CA ILE A 212 -5.61 13.95 -4.27
C ILE A 212 -6.38 12.95 -5.13
N ALA A 213 -7.04 13.43 -6.19
CA ALA A 213 -7.71 12.55 -7.15
C ALA A 213 -6.72 11.61 -7.86
N LEU A 214 -5.46 12.03 -8.04
CA LEU A 214 -4.39 11.18 -8.57
C LEU A 214 -3.97 10.08 -7.57
N MET A 215 -3.99 10.37 -6.27
CA MET A 215 -3.69 9.39 -5.21
C MET A 215 -4.65 8.19 -5.25
N PHE A 216 -5.96 8.43 -5.39
CA PHE A 216 -6.94 7.33 -5.49
C PHE A 216 -6.67 6.41 -6.70
N ASN A 217 -6.19 6.96 -7.81
CA ASN A 217 -5.79 6.16 -8.97
C ASN A 217 -4.48 5.41 -8.72
N ASN A 218 -3.54 6.00 -7.98
CA ASN A 218 -2.29 5.35 -7.60
C ASN A 218 -2.55 4.09 -6.74
N VAL A 219 -3.44 4.17 -5.76
CA VAL A 219 -3.84 3.02 -4.93
C VAL A 219 -4.39 1.86 -5.77
N LYS A 220 -5.22 2.15 -6.78
CA LYS A 220 -5.71 1.13 -7.73
C LYS A 220 -4.57 0.57 -8.59
N GLY A 221 -3.63 1.42 -8.99
CA GLY A 221 -2.43 1.04 -9.74
C GLY A 221 -1.56 0.05 -8.96
N ILE A 222 -1.33 0.29 -7.66
CA ILE A 222 -0.60 -0.62 -6.78
C ILE A 222 -1.29 -1.99 -6.71
N ALA A 223 -2.61 -2.02 -6.52
CA ALA A 223 -3.36 -3.28 -6.50
C ALA A 223 -3.24 -4.06 -7.83
N PHE A 224 -3.33 -3.34 -8.96
CA PHE A 224 -3.16 -3.94 -10.29
C PHE A 224 -1.74 -4.48 -10.51
N LEU A 225 -0.71 -3.72 -10.13
CA LEU A 225 0.68 -4.18 -10.20
C LEU A 225 0.93 -5.39 -9.30
N GLY A 226 0.34 -5.43 -8.10
CA GLY A 226 0.40 -6.59 -7.21
C GLY A 226 -0.16 -7.86 -7.86
N VAL A 227 -1.30 -7.75 -8.55
CA VAL A 227 -1.89 -8.87 -9.30
C VAL A 227 -0.95 -9.35 -10.42
N LEU A 228 -0.35 -8.43 -11.18
CA LEU A 228 0.59 -8.79 -12.24
C LEU A 228 1.89 -9.41 -11.69
N ASN A 229 2.36 -8.93 -10.54
CA ASN A 229 3.55 -9.44 -9.88
C ASN A 229 3.38 -10.90 -9.45
N GLU A 230 2.15 -11.38 -9.23
CA GLU A 230 1.90 -12.77 -8.86
C GLU A 230 2.50 -13.77 -9.88
N TYR A 231 2.56 -13.37 -11.15
CA TYR A 231 3.02 -14.20 -12.25
C TYR A 231 4.40 -13.74 -12.74
N SER A 232 5.38 -14.65 -12.69
CA SER A 232 6.79 -14.35 -13.00
C SER A 232 7.00 -13.76 -14.39
N LEU A 233 6.27 -14.24 -15.41
CA LEU A 233 6.34 -13.71 -16.77
C LEU A 233 5.85 -12.26 -16.83
N PHE A 234 4.68 -11.98 -16.28
CA PHE A 234 4.12 -10.63 -16.27
C PHE A 234 5.00 -9.67 -15.46
N ARG A 235 5.54 -10.11 -14.33
CA ARG A 235 6.52 -9.35 -13.53
C ARG A 235 7.75 -8.92 -14.34
N LYS A 236 8.33 -9.83 -15.13
CA LYS A 236 9.49 -9.52 -16.00
C LYS A 236 9.13 -8.56 -17.13
N MET A 237 7.87 -8.56 -17.59
CA MET A 237 7.40 -7.75 -18.72
C MET A 237 6.78 -6.41 -18.33
N GLN A 238 6.72 -6.06 -17.03
CA GLN A 238 6.01 -4.84 -16.57
C GLN A 238 6.55 -3.56 -17.18
N GLY A 239 7.87 -3.44 -17.34
CA GLY A 239 8.50 -2.26 -17.94
C GLY A 239 8.07 -2.02 -19.39
N ALA A 240 7.71 -3.09 -20.12
CA ALA A 240 7.25 -3.02 -21.51
C ALA A 240 5.72 -2.92 -21.63
N LEU A 241 4.97 -3.53 -20.70
CA LEU A 241 3.51 -3.56 -20.72
C LEU A 241 2.87 -2.31 -20.09
N LEU A 242 3.58 -1.60 -19.22
CA LEU A 242 3.03 -0.42 -18.55
C LEU A 242 2.89 0.73 -19.55
N PRO A 243 1.68 1.29 -19.76
CA PRO A 243 1.49 2.42 -20.67
C PRO A 243 2.39 3.60 -20.30
N LYS A 244 3.09 4.17 -21.29
CA LYS A 244 4.02 5.31 -21.07
C LYS A 244 3.35 6.46 -20.32
N ALA A 245 2.09 6.78 -20.65
CA ALA A 245 1.31 7.82 -19.99
C ALA A 245 1.07 7.54 -18.49
N LEU A 246 0.84 6.28 -18.11
CA LEU A 246 0.67 5.90 -16.71
C LEU A 246 2.00 6.01 -15.95
N LYS A 247 3.08 5.51 -16.55
CA LYS A 247 4.44 5.63 -15.99
C LYS A 247 4.83 7.10 -15.75
N GLN A 248 4.52 7.97 -16.71
CA GLN A 248 4.79 9.40 -16.60
C GLN A 248 4.00 10.04 -15.44
N LYS A 249 2.70 9.77 -15.33
CA LYS A 249 1.88 10.26 -14.20
C LYS A 249 2.39 9.79 -12.84
N MET A 250 2.86 8.55 -12.74
CA MET A 250 3.46 8.02 -11.51
C MET A 250 4.76 8.77 -11.16
N LEU A 251 5.63 9.03 -12.14
CA LEU A 251 6.85 9.82 -11.97
C LEU A 251 6.56 11.27 -11.58
N GLU A 252 5.54 11.89 -12.18
CA GLU A 252 5.08 13.24 -11.83
C GLU A 252 4.57 13.30 -10.39
N ASN A 253 3.77 12.32 -9.96
CA ASN A 253 3.31 12.20 -8.57
C ASN A 253 4.50 12.11 -7.61
N HIS A 254 5.45 11.24 -7.92
CA HIS A 254 6.66 11.05 -7.11
C HIS A 254 7.47 12.34 -7.00
N LYS A 255 7.65 13.06 -8.12
CA LYS A 255 8.36 14.34 -8.16
C LYS A 255 7.65 15.40 -7.32
N LEU A 256 6.33 15.48 -7.36
CA LEU A 256 5.56 16.44 -6.57
C LEU A 256 5.66 16.15 -5.07
N CYS A 257 5.59 14.88 -4.67
CA CYS A 257 5.81 14.44 -3.29
C CYS A 257 7.21 14.84 -2.80
N ALA A 258 8.23 14.52 -3.59
CA ALA A 258 9.63 14.86 -3.27
C ALA A 258 9.83 16.37 -3.12
N GLN A 259 9.23 17.18 -3.99
CA GLN A 259 9.28 18.64 -3.90
C GLN A 259 8.59 19.17 -2.63
N LYS A 260 7.45 18.61 -2.24
CA LYS A 260 6.76 18.95 -0.98
C LYS A 260 7.61 18.58 0.23
N ALA A 261 8.19 17.38 0.23
CA ALA A 261 9.09 16.93 1.27
C ALA A 261 10.32 17.86 1.40
N ASP A 262 10.93 18.23 0.27
CA ASP A 262 12.08 19.13 0.25
C ASP A 262 11.75 20.52 0.81
N ARG A 263 10.62 21.10 0.40
CA ARG A 263 10.15 22.38 0.98
C ARG A 263 9.87 22.25 2.46
N ARG A 264 9.34 21.10 2.91
CA ARG A 264 9.13 20.85 4.33
C ARG A 264 10.47 20.81 5.07
N LEU A 265 11.48 20.09 4.57
CA LEU A 265 12.79 20.00 5.22
C LEU A 265 13.45 21.37 5.42
N GLN A 266 13.28 22.30 4.47
CA GLN A 266 13.79 23.67 4.56
C GLN A 266 13.17 24.50 5.71
N LYS A 267 11.98 24.14 6.19
CA LYS A 267 11.29 24.86 7.29
C LYS A 267 11.82 24.51 8.69
N GLY A 268 12.77 23.55 8.81
CA GLY A 268 13.37 23.18 10.08
C GLY A 268 12.43 22.42 11.03
N ALA A 269 12.75 22.38 12.32
CA ALA A 269 12.11 21.50 13.32
C ALA A 269 11.24 22.23 14.36
N SER A 270 10.83 23.48 14.08
CA SER A 270 10.10 24.33 15.04
C SER A 270 8.62 23.94 15.21
N ARG A 271 7.98 23.40 14.16
CA ARG A 271 6.56 23.01 14.16
C ARG A 271 6.36 21.64 14.84
N PRO A 272 5.28 21.41 15.59
CA PRO A 272 4.95 20.10 16.13
C PRO A 272 4.28 19.22 15.07
N ASP A 273 5.05 18.74 14.10
CA ASP A 273 4.58 17.85 13.03
C ASP A 273 5.44 16.57 12.96
N PHE A 274 5.11 15.64 12.05
CA PHE A 274 5.80 14.35 12.04
C PHE A 274 7.26 14.48 11.58
N VAL A 275 7.56 15.40 10.67
CA VAL A 275 8.90 15.57 10.10
C VAL A 275 9.83 16.24 11.11
N SER A 276 9.33 17.15 11.95
CA SER A 276 10.12 17.76 13.02
C SER A 276 10.68 16.74 14.00
N ALA A 277 9.92 15.68 14.32
CA ALA A 277 10.43 14.62 15.19
C ALA A 277 11.55 13.81 14.51
N ILE A 278 11.44 13.55 13.20
CA ILE A 278 12.51 12.94 12.40
C ILE A 278 13.74 13.84 12.39
N LEU A 279 13.57 15.15 12.14
CA LEU A 279 14.66 16.13 12.10
C LEU A 279 15.39 16.26 13.45
N LYS A 280 14.68 16.20 14.57
CA LYS A 280 15.26 16.28 15.92
C LYS A 280 16.01 15.02 16.34
N HIS A 281 15.67 13.87 15.77
CA HIS A 281 16.18 12.56 16.19
C HIS A 281 17.00 11.83 15.12
N GLY A 282 17.13 12.38 13.91
CA GLY A 282 18.10 11.92 12.91
C GLY A 282 17.77 12.17 11.43
N LEU A 283 18.50 13.09 10.79
CA LEU A 283 18.60 13.22 9.33
C LEU A 283 20.06 13.10 8.87
N SER A 284 20.33 12.33 7.81
CA SER A 284 21.64 12.31 7.13
C SER A 284 21.52 13.17 5.88
N ASP A 285 22.35 14.20 5.76
CA ASP A 285 22.40 15.10 4.60
C ASP A 285 23.10 14.48 3.39
N ASP A 286 23.67 13.28 3.53
CA ASP A 286 24.31 12.58 2.42
C ASP A 286 23.26 12.15 1.41
N LYS A 287 23.29 12.84 0.26
CA LYS A 287 22.32 12.70 -0.83
C LYS A 287 22.35 11.32 -1.49
N GLU A 288 23.32 10.46 -1.19
CA GLU A 288 23.50 9.22 -1.94
C GLU A 288 23.76 7.95 -1.12
N GLU A 289 24.20 7.97 0.15
CA GLU A 289 24.48 6.71 0.85
C GLU A 289 24.09 6.65 2.34
N PHE A 290 23.66 5.44 2.69
CA PHE A 290 23.48 4.92 4.04
C PHE A 290 24.76 5.08 4.86
N ILE A 291 24.66 5.64 6.07
CA ILE A 291 25.73 5.54 7.08
C ILE A 291 25.34 4.42 8.04
N GLU A 292 26.09 3.32 7.98
CA GLU A 292 25.94 2.20 8.90
C GLU A 292 26.08 2.68 10.35
N ASN A 293 25.19 2.23 11.24
CA ASN A 293 25.14 2.58 12.67
C ASN A 293 24.70 4.01 13.06
N GLN A 294 24.11 4.79 12.15
CA GLN A 294 23.44 6.04 12.55
C GLN A 294 21.91 5.94 12.42
N PRO A 295 21.13 6.46 13.39
CA PRO A 295 19.67 6.43 13.35
C PRO A 295 19.14 7.55 12.44
N LEU A 296 19.61 7.64 11.21
CA LEU A 296 19.23 8.71 10.28
C LEU A 296 18.37 8.16 9.15
N MET A 297 17.46 8.97 8.63
CA MET A 297 16.75 8.69 7.38
C MET A 297 17.41 9.48 6.25
N SER A 298 17.70 8.83 5.12
CA SER A 298 18.25 9.52 3.94
C SER A 298 17.16 10.33 3.23
N ARG A 299 17.57 11.31 2.42
CA ARG A 299 16.60 12.10 1.63
C ARG A 299 15.76 11.25 0.68
N ALA A 300 16.36 10.21 0.08
CA ALA A 300 15.65 9.26 -0.78
C ALA A 300 14.59 8.46 0.00
N GLU A 301 14.90 8.06 1.24
CA GLU A 301 13.94 7.40 2.13
C GLU A 301 12.80 8.35 2.54
N ILE A 302 13.09 9.62 2.80
CA ILE A 302 12.07 10.63 3.08
C ILE A 302 11.14 10.82 1.87
N HIS A 303 11.70 10.87 0.66
CA HIS A 303 10.90 10.95 -0.58
C HIS A 303 10.01 9.72 -0.76
N ALA A 304 10.54 8.52 -0.53
CA ALA A 304 9.78 7.28 -0.63
C ALA A 304 8.65 7.20 0.43
N ASN A 305 8.87 7.74 1.62
CA ASN A 305 7.84 7.83 2.67
C ASN A 305 6.86 9.00 2.48
N SER A 306 7.16 9.94 1.58
CA SER A 306 6.30 11.07 1.24
C SER A 306 5.30 10.75 0.12
N ILE A 307 5.38 9.55 -0.45
CA ILE A 307 4.47 9.10 -1.50
C ILE A 307 3.10 8.87 -0.89
N LEU A 308 2.18 9.74 -1.28
CA LEU A 308 0.74 9.61 -1.08
C LEU A 308 0.07 9.24 -2.42
#